data_AF-Q8KH80-F1
#
_entry.id   AF-Q8KH80-F1
#
_cell.length_a   1.000
_cell.length_b   1.000
_cell.length_c   1.000
_cell.angle_alpha   90.00
_cell.angle_beta   90.00
_cell.angle_gamma   90.00
#
_symmetry.space_group_name_H-M   'P 1'
#
loop_
_entity.id
_entity.type
_entity.pdbx_description
1 polymer ?
#
loop_
_entity_poly.entity_id
_entity_poly.type
_entity_poly.pdbx_seq_one_letter_code
_entity_poly.pdbx_strand_id
1 'polypeptide(L)'
;MVSIVVVVFVLENQGLVQVAFLGLQSPQWPLAVYLITAFVLGGLLGLAIQLPSLAISRARASGLRAELEQARKEVDSLRVPSSSS
;
A
#
# COMPACT_ATOMS: atom_id res chain seq x y z
N MET A 1 1.25 -27.90 5.77
CA MET A 1 -0.21 -28.15 5.68
C MET A 1 -0.87 -27.29 4.60
N VAL A 2 -0.73 -25.97 4.62
CA VAL A 2 -1.32 -25.08 3.60
C VAL A 2 -0.90 -25.42 2.17
N SER A 3 0.38 -25.70 1.92
CA SER A 3 0.89 -26.01 0.57
C SER A 3 0.24 -27.26 -0.04
N ILE A 4 -0.05 -28.27 0.77
CA ILE A 4 -0.71 -29.52 0.32
C ILE A 4 -2.14 -29.21 -0.12
N VAL A 5 -2.87 -28.40 0.66
CA VAL A 5 -4.24 -27.97 0.32
C VAL A 5 -4.26 -27.19 -0.99
N VAL A 6 -3.29 -26.31 -1.22
CA VAL A 6 -3.16 -25.55 -2.47
C VAL A 6 -2.89 -26.48 -3.66
N VAL A 7 -1.97 -27.44 -3.51
CA VAL A 7 -1.67 -28.41 -4.58
C VAL A 7 -2.89 -29.26 -4.91
N VAL A 8 -3.60 -29.79 -3.90
CA VAL A 8 -4.83 -30.56 -4.11
C VAL A 8 -5.91 -29.71 -4.78
N PHE A 9 -6.09 -28.45 -4.35
CA PHE A 9 -7.02 -27.53 -4.98
C PHE A 9 -6.70 -27.31 -6.46
N VAL A 10 -5.43 -27.09 -6.81
CA VAL A 10 -4.99 -26.93 -8.21
C VAL A 10 -5.24 -28.20 -9.03
N LEU A 11 -5.00 -29.38 -8.44
CA LEU A 11 -5.16 -30.66 -9.13
C LEU A 11 -6.63 -31.02 -9.38
N GLU A 12 -7.50 -30.77 -8.40
CA GLU A 12 -8.95 -31.01 -8.49
C GLU A 12 -9.62 -29.99 -9.41
N ASN A 13 -9.11 -28.75 -9.46
CA ASN A 13 -9.71 -27.65 -10.23
C ASN A 13 -8.93 -27.36 -11.53
N GLN A 14 -8.49 -28.41 -12.24
CA GLN A 14 -7.86 -28.28 -13.57
C GLN A 14 -8.87 -28.08 -14.70
N GLY A 15 -10.17 -28.19 -14.42
CA GLY A 15 -11.21 -27.87 -15.39
C GLY A 15 -11.03 -26.45 -15.94
N LEU A 16 -11.10 -26.32 -17.26
CA LEU A 16 -11.05 -25.03 -17.93
C LEU A 16 -12.37 -24.30 -17.67
N VAL A 17 -12.28 -23.16 -16.97
CA VAL A 17 -13.44 -22.32 -16.65
C VAL A 17 -13.31 -21.01 -17.40
N GLN A 18 -14.44 -20.55 -17.94
CA GLN A 18 -14.55 -19.21 -18.48
C GLN A 18 -15.15 -18.30 -17.41
N VAL A 19 -14.46 -17.21 -17.08
CA VAL A 19 -14.91 -16.26 -16.06
C VAL A 19 -15.43 -15.02 -16.77
N ALA A 20 -16.63 -14.58 -16.41
CA ALA A 20 -17.17 -13.30 -16.85
C ALA A 20 -16.87 -12.24 -15.80
N PHE A 21 -16.30 -11.11 -16.22
CA PHE A 21 -15.98 -9.98 -15.36
C PHE A 21 -16.43 -8.68 -16.02
N LEU A 22 -17.36 -7.95 -15.38
CA LEU A 22 -17.89 -6.68 -15.89
C LEU A 22 -18.38 -6.75 -17.35
N GLY A 23 -18.97 -7.90 -17.75
CA GLY A 23 -19.44 -8.14 -19.12
C GLY A 23 -18.36 -8.59 -20.11
N LEU A 24 -17.08 -8.59 -19.71
CA LEU A 24 -15.98 -9.15 -20.49
C LEU A 24 -15.81 -10.64 -20.16
N GLN A 25 -15.64 -11.46 -21.20
CA GLN A 25 -15.32 -12.87 -21.03
C GLN A 25 -13.81 -13.06 -21.00
N SER A 26 -13.32 -13.83 -20.02
CA SER A 26 -11.94 -14.26 -20.00
C SER A 26 -11.70 -15.37 -21.05
N PRO A 27 -10.44 -15.66 -21.38
CA PRO A 27 -10.05 -16.94 -21.97
C PRO A 27 -10.52 -18.13 -21.10
N GLN A 28 -10.41 -19.36 -21.59
CA GLN A 28 -10.67 -20.55 -20.79
C GLN A 28 -9.37 -21.01 -20.14
N TRP A 29 -9.22 -20.82 -18.83
CA TRP A 29 -8.07 -21.28 -18.05
C TRP A 29 -8.52 -21.99 -16.77
N PRO A 30 -7.62 -22.75 -16.12
CA PRO A 30 -7.91 -23.32 -14.82
C PRO A 30 -8.22 -22.23 -13.79
N LEU A 31 -9.20 -22.48 -12.91
CA LEU A 31 -9.64 -21.52 -11.89
C LEU A 31 -8.48 -21.02 -11.01
N ALA A 32 -7.53 -21.90 -10.72
CA ALA A 32 -6.33 -21.56 -9.95
C ALA A 32 -5.51 -20.43 -10.58
N VAL A 33 -5.41 -20.37 -11.92
CA VAL A 33 -4.66 -19.33 -12.62
C VAL A 33 -5.30 -17.97 -12.38
N TYR A 34 -6.63 -17.88 -12.43
CA TYR A 34 -7.37 -16.65 -12.12
C TYR A 34 -7.13 -16.19 -10.68
N LEU A 35 -7.26 -17.11 -9.72
CA LEU A 35 -7.11 -16.79 -8.30
C LEU A 35 -5.70 -16.31 -7.96
N ILE A 36 -4.67 -17.02 -8.46
CA ILE A 36 -3.27 -16.65 -8.23
C ILE A 36 -2.96 -15.31 -8.89
N THR A 37 -3.41 -15.10 -10.13
CA THR A 37 -3.15 -13.85 -10.86
C THR A 37 -3.84 -12.67 -10.18
N ALA A 38 -5.11 -12.82 -9.78
CA ALA A 38 -5.85 -11.79 -9.05
C ALA A 38 -5.21 -11.46 -7.70
N PHE A 39 -4.73 -12.48 -6.97
CA PHE A 39 -4.02 -12.28 -5.71
C PHE A 39 -2.71 -11.50 -5.91
N VAL A 40 -1.90 -11.91 -6.90
CA VAL A 40 -0.62 -11.24 -7.19
C VAL A 40 -0.87 -9.81 -7.65
N LEU A 41 -1.76 -9.58 -8.60
CA LEU A 41 -2.07 -8.24 -9.10
C LEU A 41 -2.68 -7.35 -8.01
N GLY A 42 -3.62 -7.88 -7.22
CA GLY A 42 -4.22 -7.17 -6.09
C GLY A 42 -3.18 -6.79 -5.03
N GLY A 43 -2.27 -7.72 -4.71
CA GLY A 43 -1.16 -7.46 -3.79
C GLY A 43 -0.21 -6.37 -4.32
N LEU A 44 0.20 -6.47 -5.59
CA LEU A 44 1.06 -5.47 -6.23
C LEU A 44 0.40 -4.09 -6.28
N LEU A 45 -0.88 -4.01 -6.64
CA LEU A 45 -1.64 -2.77 -6.64
C LEU A 45 -1.77 -2.19 -5.22
N GLY A 46 -2.05 -3.03 -4.22
CA GLY A 46 -2.10 -2.61 -2.82
C GLY A 46 -0.79 -1.99 -2.37
N LEU A 47 0.34 -2.65 -2.65
CA LEU A 47 1.68 -2.13 -2.34
C LEU A 47 1.97 -0.83 -3.10
N ALA A 48 1.63 -0.76 -4.39
CA ALA A 48 1.82 0.42 -5.22
C ALA A 48 1.05 1.63 -4.69
N ILE A 49 -0.13 1.43 -4.08
CA ILE A 49 -0.92 2.50 -3.46
C ILE A 49 -0.36 2.87 -2.07
N GLN A 50 0.11 1.89 -1.29
CA GLN A 50 0.59 2.13 0.08
C GLN A 50 1.91 2.92 0.13
N LEU A 51 2.84 2.63 -0.78
CA LEU A 51 4.17 3.26 -0.84
C LEU A 51 4.14 4.79 -0.95
N PRO A 52 3.40 5.42 -1.90
CA PRO A 52 3.34 6.88 -1.99
C PRO A 52 2.62 7.51 -0.80
N SER A 53 1.60 6.85 -0.23
CA SER A 53 0.91 7.32 0.97
C SER A 53 1.87 7.44 2.17
N LEU A 54 2.72 6.43 2.37
CA LEU A 54 3.76 6.44 3.39
C LEU A 54 4.83 7.49 3.12
N ALA A 55 5.23 7.69 1.86
CA ALA A 55 6.22 8.71 1.49
C ALA A 55 5.69 10.13 1.74
N ILE A 56 4.45 10.43 1.33
CA ILE A 56 3.81 11.73 1.53
C ILE A 56 3.61 12.02 3.03
N SER A 57 3.16 11.04 3.81
CA SER A 57 2.99 11.23 5.26
C SER A 57 4.31 11.54 5.96
N ARG A 58 5.41 10.87 5.57
CA ARG A 58 6.76 11.16 6.11
C ARG A 58 7.25 12.55 5.71
N ALA A 59 7.06 12.95 4.45
CA ALA A 59 7.43 14.29 3.97
C ALA A 59 6.66 15.39 4.73
N ARG A 60 5.37 15.19 4.97
CA ARG A 60 4.55 16.09 5.79
C ARG A 60 5.02 16.14 7.25
N ALA A 61 5.35 14.99 7.82
CA ALA A 61 5.88 14.92 9.19
C ALA A 61 7.24 15.64 9.32
N SER A 62 8.12 15.55 8.31
CA SER A 62 9.37 16.31 8.31
C SER A 62 9.16 17.82 8.15
N GLY A 63 8.20 18.24 7.31
CA GLY A 63 7.86 19.66 7.15
C GLY A 63 7.33 20.28 8.44
N LEU A 64 6.37 19.63 9.10
CA LEU A 64 5.81 20.08 10.38
C LEU A 64 6.86 20.17 11.50
N ARG A 65 7.84 19.25 11.51
CA ARG A 65 8.97 19.29 12.46
C ARG A 65 9.86 20.50 12.22
N ALA A 66 10.13 20.84 10.95
CA ALA A 66 10.92 22.01 10.59
C ALA A 66 10.22 23.32 10.99
N GLU A 67 8.91 23.42 10.77
CA GLU A 67 8.10 24.57 11.19
C GLU A 67 8.09 24.73 12.72
N LEU A 68 7.94 23.63 13.48
CA LEU A 68 8.02 23.67 14.95
C LEU A 68 9.39 24.15 15.44
N GLU A 69 10.47 23.72 14.81
CA GLU A 69 11.82 24.14 15.20
C GLU A 69 12.05 25.63 14.91
N GLN A 70 11.50 26.13 13.80
CA GLN A 70 11.55 27.56 13.45
C GLN A 70 10.72 28.41 14.41
N ALA A 71 9.47 28.01 14.70
CA ALA A 71 8.62 28.68 15.67
C ALA A 71 9.25 28.70 17.07
N ARG A 72 9.91 27.60 17.47
CA ARG A 72 10.65 27.54 18.75
C ARG A 72 11.81 28.51 18.79
N LYS A 73 12.58 28.63 17.69
CA LYS A 73 13.68 29.60 17.57
C LYS A 73 13.19 31.05 17.61
N GLU A 74 12.03 31.34 17.02
CA GLU A 74 11.43 32.67 17.06
C GLU A 74 10.94 33.05 18.46
N VAL A 75 10.31 32.12 19.18
CA VAL A 75 9.95 32.34 20.59
C VAL A 75 11.19 32.59 21.45
N ASP A 76 12.26 31.81 21.25
CA ASP A 76 13.51 31.98 21.99
C ASP A 76 14.20 33.32 21.67
N SER A 77 14.19 33.76 20.40
CA SER A 77 14.79 35.04 20.00
C SER A 77 14.02 36.26 20.52
N LEU A 78 12.69 36.17 20.63
CA LEU A 78 11.84 37.21 21.23
C LEU A 78 11.95 37.25 22.76
N ARG A 79 12.36 36.14 23.38
CA ARG A 79 12.55 36.04 24.84
C ARG A 79 13.89 36.62 25.30
N VAL A 80 14.85 36.80 24.40
CA VAL A 80 16.24 37.22 24.72
C VAL A 80 16.50 38.75 24.81
N PRO A 81 15.66 39.70 24.35
CA PRO A 81 15.95 41.13 24.53
C PRO A 81 15.02 41.90 25.49
N SER A 82 14.10 41.24 26.23
CA SER A 82 13.16 41.94 27.14
C SER A 82 13.49 41.86 28.64
N SER A 83 14.65 41.28 29.02
CA SER A 83 15.09 41.20 30.43
C SER A 83 16.24 42.14 30.81
N SER A 84 16.74 42.99 29.90
CA SER A 84 17.65 44.08 30.28
C SER A 84 16.84 45.36 30.50
N SER A 85 16.57 45.62 31.78
CA SER A 85 16.19 46.91 32.35
C SER A 85 17.14 48.04 31.97
#